data_AF-A0A954WNL3-F1
#
_entry.id   AF-A0A954WNL3-F1
#
_cell.length_a   1.000
_cell.length_b   1.000
_cell.length_c   1.000
_cell.angle_alpha   90.00
_cell.angle_beta   90.00
_cell.angle_gamma   90.00
#
_symmetry.space_group_name_H-M   'P 1'
#
loop_
_entity.id
_entity.type
_entity.pdbx_description
1 polymer ?
#
loop_
_entity_poly.entity_id
_entity_poly.type
_entity_poly.pdbx_seq_one_letter_code
_entity_poly.pdbx_strand_id
1 'polypeptide(L)'
;MRLSESEISDGLMHDKLIVRDEVVRYFRRTRRLQPDITRKVIEAVDKFGWQDVFRWSYQVGRFTLDEALLPWALEQIQRSDDGAPDEDLRFHLAHMISCSPVEVLRSQSDQILSEELFHQNLSRQTNAPTMADAIERRLEIHEQSAETCWDELLKHCETIASVDTFQKANIPKCKILIDRIVEDHEFSCSRHGDIREMLSQASRPNEASEWIVGLMVILAGRLRLADTVPLLYRHYEVDWDWYNEVITHSLVQIGTEDVQNYVAERYADEPWYIRKFGLSVFEDFYTESGLFRVSSLLEQEQDSELRGDLGVAAASHFDEAGIDIARSVFLENPDNPGYQAIIERLLAHSYLAELNLPEQDKWELQINQPRKGLERLRKELDRRIAATVQSQKTFRNNPQMLTGTSHRIDTGHTKHPRNSLCPCGSGKKYKKCCMRKPTLLQ
;
A
#
# COMPACT_ATOMS: atom_id res chain seq x y z
N MET A 1 -25.41 -4.28 12.42
CA MET A 1 -24.59 -3.55 13.41
C MET A 1 -23.13 -3.60 12.99
N ARG A 2 -22.35 -2.54 13.26
CA ARG A 2 -20.91 -2.52 13.00
C ARG A 2 -20.13 -2.92 14.25
N LEU A 3 -19.13 -3.79 14.09
CA LEU A 3 -18.19 -4.10 15.17
C LEU A 3 -17.35 -2.87 15.53
N SER A 4 -17.15 -2.65 16.83
CA SER A 4 -16.25 -1.62 17.34
C SER A 4 -14.79 -1.95 16.99
N GLU A 5 -13.92 -0.93 16.99
CA GLU A 5 -12.48 -1.16 16.77
C GLU A 5 -11.87 -2.09 17.84
N SER A 6 -12.40 -2.08 19.08
CA SER A 6 -11.98 -3.02 20.12
C SER A 6 -12.31 -4.46 19.74
N GLU A 7 -13.56 -4.75 19.36
CA GLU A 7 -13.99 -6.09 18.94
C GLU A 7 -13.20 -6.57 17.71
N ILE A 8 -12.95 -5.69 16.75
CA ILE A 8 -12.11 -6.02 15.58
C ILE A 8 -10.69 -6.35 16.02
N SER A 9 -10.08 -5.55 16.91
CA SER A 9 -8.72 -5.77 17.38
C SER A 9 -8.54 -7.04 18.21
N ASP A 10 -9.55 -7.48 18.96
CA ASP A 10 -9.53 -8.74 19.70
C ASP A 10 -9.42 -9.96 18.76
N GLY A 11 -9.84 -9.79 17.50
CA GLY A 11 -9.65 -10.75 16.43
C GLY A 11 -8.18 -11.08 16.10
N LEU A 12 -7.20 -10.26 16.52
CA LEU A 12 -5.77 -10.59 16.41
C LEU A 12 -5.41 -11.84 17.23
N MET A 13 -6.17 -12.15 18.29
CA MET A 13 -5.95 -13.31 19.14
C MET A 13 -6.81 -14.53 18.76
N HIS A 14 -7.63 -14.40 17.72
CA HIS A 14 -8.51 -15.46 17.23
C HIS A 14 -7.70 -16.63 16.65
N ASP A 15 -8.15 -17.87 16.84
CA ASP A 15 -7.38 -19.06 16.45
C ASP A 15 -7.32 -19.29 14.93
N LYS A 16 -8.30 -18.80 14.18
CA LYS A 16 -8.30 -18.87 12.70
C LYS A 16 -7.42 -17.80 12.07
N LEU A 17 -6.45 -18.25 11.26
CA LEU A 17 -5.50 -17.39 10.52
C LEU A 17 -6.19 -16.34 9.66
N ILE A 18 -7.28 -16.69 8.98
CA ILE A 18 -8.01 -15.76 8.12
C ILE A 18 -8.57 -14.56 8.89
N VAL A 19 -9.01 -14.76 10.14
CA VAL A 19 -9.51 -13.68 10.99
C VAL A 19 -8.36 -12.72 11.31
N ARG A 20 -7.22 -13.25 11.77
CA ARG A 20 -6.03 -12.45 12.08
C ARG A 20 -5.55 -11.64 10.87
N ASP A 21 -5.49 -12.28 9.68
CA ASP A 21 -5.10 -11.65 8.42
C ASP A 21 -6.01 -10.47 8.03
N GLU A 22 -7.34 -10.64 8.12
CA GLU A 22 -8.27 -9.56 7.79
C GLU A 22 -8.25 -8.44 8.83
N VAL A 23 -8.07 -8.75 10.11
CA VAL A 23 -7.94 -7.75 11.17
C VAL A 23 -6.67 -6.91 11.00
N VAL A 24 -5.50 -7.54 10.79
CA VAL A 24 -4.25 -6.80 10.55
C VAL A 24 -4.33 -5.95 9.28
N ARG A 25 -5.03 -6.45 8.24
CA ARG A 25 -5.29 -5.70 7.02
C ARG A 25 -6.20 -4.50 7.28
N TYR A 26 -7.28 -4.65 8.05
CA TYR A 26 -8.18 -3.56 8.42
C TYR A 26 -7.41 -2.40 9.07
N PHE A 27 -6.62 -2.67 10.12
CA PHE A 27 -5.85 -1.62 10.80
C PHE A 27 -4.80 -0.96 9.89
N ARG A 28 -4.17 -1.75 9.01
CA ARG A 28 -3.21 -1.19 8.03
C ARG A 28 -3.88 -0.27 7.02
N ARG A 29 -5.02 -0.70 6.45
CA ARG A 29 -5.70 0.06 5.38
C ARG A 29 -6.38 1.32 5.92
N THR A 30 -7.01 1.21 7.08
CA THR A 30 -7.59 2.36 7.82
C THR A 30 -6.57 3.24 8.52
N ARG A 31 -5.29 2.85 8.50
CA ARG A 31 -4.16 3.57 9.09
C ARG A 31 -4.32 3.83 10.59
N ARG A 32 -5.07 2.95 11.24
CA ARG A 32 -5.19 2.87 12.68
C ARG A 32 -3.99 2.09 13.21
N LEU A 33 -2.81 2.68 13.09
CA LEU A 33 -1.51 2.06 13.42
C LEU A 33 -1.03 2.47 14.82
N GLN A 34 -1.95 2.73 15.74
CA GLN A 34 -1.63 3.23 17.06
C GLN A 34 -0.85 2.18 17.88
N PRO A 35 -0.01 2.59 18.85
CA PRO A 35 0.84 1.67 19.60
C PRO A 35 0.09 0.57 20.38
N ASP A 36 -1.16 0.81 20.78
CA ASP A 36 -2.03 -0.20 21.40
C ASP A 36 -2.37 -1.35 20.44
N ILE A 37 -2.65 -1.05 19.17
CA ILE A 37 -2.82 -2.08 18.13
C ILE A 37 -1.49 -2.80 17.88
N THR A 38 -0.36 -2.07 17.84
CA THR A 38 0.97 -2.70 17.70
C THR A 38 1.24 -3.68 18.83
N ARG A 39 0.88 -3.37 20.08
CA ARG A 39 0.98 -4.32 21.22
C ARG A 39 0.18 -5.59 20.97
N LYS A 40 -1.07 -5.49 20.52
CA LYS A 40 -1.88 -6.69 20.20
C LYS A 40 -1.30 -7.50 19.04
N VAL A 41 -0.68 -6.86 18.06
CA VAL A 41 0.04 -7.55 16.98
C VAL A 41 1.24 -8.32 17.54
N ILE A 42 2.00 -7.70 18.45
CA ILE A 42 3.12 -8.36 19.16
C ILE A 42 2.64 -9.54 19.99
N GLU A 43 1.56 -9.38 20.77
CA GLU A 43 0.95 -10.46 21.55
C GLU A 43 0.53 -11.64 20.66
N ALA A 44 0.00 -11.36 19.47
CA ALA A 44 -0.33 -12.40 18.50
C ALA A 44 0.93 -13.11 17.97
N VAL A 45 2.01 -12.38 17.70
CA VAL A 45 3.30 -12.98 17.31
C VAL A 45 3.83 -13.87 18.43
N ASP A 46 3.76 -13.43 19.69
CA ASP A 46 4.24 -14.19 20.83
C ASP A 46 3.39 -15.46 21.07
N LYS A 47 2.07 -15.39 20.87
CA LYS A 47 1.15 -16.53 21.00
C LYS A 47 1.29 -17.56 19.89
N PHE A 48 1.34 -17.10 18.63
CA PHE A 48 1.23 -17.98 17.45
C PHE A 48 2.57 -18.26 16.78
N GLY A 49 3.61 -17.49 17.07
CA GLY A 49 4.90 -17.55 16.39
C GLY A 49 4.87 -16.97 14.97
N TRP A 50 6.04 -16.63 14.46
CA TRP A 50 6.19 -15.94 13.17
C TRP A 50 5.68 -16.72 11.94
N GLN A 51 5.66 -18.06 12.03
CA GLN A 51 5.25 -18.94 10.92
C GLN A 51 3.73 -19.03 10.76
N ASP A 52 2.99 -18.88 11.85
CA ASP A 52 1.55 -19.15 11.90
C ASP A 52 0.70 -17.94 12.29
N VAL A 53 1.32 -16.83 12.72
CA VAL A 53 0.59 -15.62 13.15
C VAL A 53 -0.21 -14.99 12.00
N PHE A 54 0.41 -14.78 10.83
CA PHE A 54 -0.19 -14.15 9.66
C PHE A 54 0.27 -14.87 8.39
N ARG A 55 -0.55 -14.84 7.33
CA ARG A 55 -0.15 -15.37 6.01
C ARG A 55 1.04 -14.61 5.42
N TRP A 56 1.18 -13.34 5.82
CA TRP A 56 2.23 -12.44 5.38
C TRP A 56 2.82 -11.70 6.59
N SER A 57 3.76 -12.34 7.30
CA SER A 57 4.32 -11.81 8.55
C SER A 57 5.01 -10.44 8.39
N TYR A 58 5.48 -10.08 7.19
CA TYR A 58 6.01 -8.75 6.90
C TYR A 58 5.02 -7.60 7.18
N GLN A 59 3.72 -7.89 7.27
CA GLN A 59 2.71 -6.88 7.59
C GLN A 59 2.93 -6.25 8.97
N VAL A 60 3.58 -6.96 9.89
CA VAL A 60 3.96 -6.43 11.21
C VAL A 60 4.89 -5.22 11.08
N GLY A 61 5.81 -5.23 10.11
CA GLY A 61 6.75 -4.13 9.87
C GLY A 61 6.12 -2.83 9.34
N ARG A 62 4.78 -2.74 9.30
CA ARG A 62 4.02 -1.54 8.90
C ARG A 62 3.35 -0.83 10.07
N PHE A 63 3.40 -1.38 11.28
CA PHE A 63 2.82 -0.77 12.47
C PHE A 63 3.78 0.27 13.08
N THR A 64 3.26 1.13 13.96
CA THR A 64 4.07 2.16 14.63
C THR A 64 4.61 1.65 15.95
N LEU A 65 5.91 1.83 16.19
CA LEU A 65 6.53 1.60 17.49
C LEU A 65 6.46 2.88 18.33
N ASP A 66 6.27 2.70 19.63
CA ASP A 66 6.64 3.68 20.64
C ASP A 66 7.92 3.24 21.36
N GLU A 67 8.39 4.05 22.31
CA GLU A 67 9.62 3.79 23.08
C GLU A 67 9.55 2.45 23.85
N ALA A 68 8.36 2.05 24.32
CA ALA A 68 8.18 0.81 25.07
C ALA A 68 8.22 -0.45 24.18
N LEU A 69 7.86 -0.31 22.90
CA LEU A 69 7.82 -1.43 21.95
C LEU A 69 9.13 -1.61 21.17
N LEU A 70 9.98 -0.59 21.12
CA LEU A 70 11.25 -0.65 20.39
C LEU A 70 12.19 -1.79 20.87
N PRO A 71 12.36 -2.05 22.18
CA PRO A 71 13.22 -3.14 22.65
C PRO A 71 12.79 -4.50 22.10
N TRP A 72 11.48 -4.77 22.00
CA TRP A 72 10.97 -6.01 21.42
C TRP A 72 11.39 -6.13 19.95
N ALA A 73 11.25 -5.07 19.15
CA ALA A 73 11.61 -5.11 17.73
C ALA A 73 13.12 -5.34 17.53
N LEU A 74 13.96 -4.70 18.36
CA LEU A 74 15.42 -4.92 18.36
C LEU A 74 15.79 -6.34 18.77
N GLU A 75 15.12 -6.91 19.78
CA GLU A 75 15.31 -8.31 20.15
C GLU A 75 14.95 -9.23 18.97
N GLN A 76 13.79 -9.03 18.34
CA GLN A 76 13.34 -9.89 17.24
C GLN A 76 14.33 -9.90 16.05
N ILE A 77 14.95 -8.78 15.69
CA ILE A 77 15.94 -8.78 14.59
C ILE A 77 17.21 -9.55 14.93
N GLN A 78 17.60 -9.61 16.20
CA GLN A 78 18.78 -10.31 16.69
C GLN A 78 18.55 -11.81 16.95
N ARG A 79 17.30 -12.21 17.24
CA ARG A 79 16.95 -13.61 17.54
C ARG A 79 17.42 -14.55 16.45
N SER A 80 17.91 -15.73 16.81
CA SER A 80 18.41 -16.75 15.86
C SER A 80 17.96 -18.17 16.19
N ASP A 81 17.03 -18.30 17.14
CA ASP A 81 16.38 -19.57 17.48
C ASP A 81 15.42 -20.05 16.37
N ASP A 82 14.94 -21.29 16.47
CA ASP A 82 14.05 -21.91 15.48
C ASP A 82 12.70 -21.17 15.31
N GLY A 83 12.32 -20.32 16.26
CA GLY A 83 11.13 -19.46 16.22
C GLY A 83 11.44 -18.03 15.79
N ALA A 84 12.67 -17.70 15.42
CA ALA A 84 13.08 -16.36 15.03
C ALA A 84 12.46 -15.94 13.67
N PRO A 85 12.31 -14.63 13.43
CA PRO A 85 11.93 -14.14 12.12
C PRO A 85 12.99 -14.52 11.07
N ASP A 86 12.54 -14.84 9.86
CA ASP A 86 13.43 -15.03 8.71
C ASP A 86 14.10 -13.70 8.29
N GLU A 87 15.07 -13.78 7.37
CA GLU A 87 15.87 -12.62 6.94
C GLU A 87 15.00 -11.48 6.34
N ASP A 88 13.98 -11.83 5.55
CA ASP A 88 13.06 -10.86 4.94
C ASP A 88 12.22 -10.15 6.00
N LEU A 89 11.74 -10.90 6.99
CA LEU A 89 10.98 -10.34 8.08
C LEU A 89 11.84 -9.46 9.01
N ARG A 90 13.09 -9.85 9.29
CA ARG A 90 14.04 -8.99 10.02
C ARG A 90 14.26 -7.66 9.30
N PHE A 91 14.37 -7.70 7.98
CA PHE A 91 14.45 -6.48 7.17
C PHE A 91 13.20 -5.61 7.35
N HIS A 92 12.01 -6.21 7.33
CA HIS A 92 10.76 -5.48 7.55
C HIS A 92 10.65 -4.89 8.96
N LEU A 93 11.17 -5.56 9.99
CA LEU A 93 11.27 -5.04 11.35
C LEU A 93 12.31 -3.92 11.46
N ALA A 94 13.48 -4.05 10.84
CA ALA A 94 14.47 -2.98 10.78
C ALA A 94 13.91 -1.75 10.04
N HIS A 95 13.13 -1.96 8.98
CA HIS A 95 12.42 -0.89 8.28
C HIS A 95 11.35 -0.23 9.17
N MET A 96 10.63 -0.99 9.98
CA MET A 96 9.68 -0.48 10.97
C MET A 96 10.38 0.43 11.99
N ILE A 97 11.53 -0.02 12.50
CA ILE A 97 12.38 0.76 13.41
C ILE A 97 12.83 2.05 12.72
N SER A 98 13.42 1.97 11.53
CA SER A 98 13.94 3.15 10.81
C SER A 98 12.87 4.14 10.38
N CYS A 99 11.59 3.74 10.37
CA CYS A 99 10.42 4.58 10.11
C CYS A 99 9.65 5.02 11.38
N SER A 100 10.14 4.67 12.58
CA SER A 100 9.50 5.03 13.86
C SER A 100 9.54 6.55 14.13
N PRO A 101 8.72 7.08 15.04
CA PRO A 101 8.78 8.50 15.42
C PRO A 101 10.19 8.94 15.80
N VAL A 102 10.56 10.19 15.51
CA VAL A 102 11.95 10.66 15.67
C VAL A 102 12.37 10.65 17.14
N GLU A 103 11.44 10.84 18.06
CA GLU A 103 11.66 10.77 19.51
C GLU A 103 12.09 9.35 19.92
N VAL A 104 11.45 8.34 19.35
CA VAL A 104 11.79 6.93 19.59
C VAL A 104 13.19 6.63 19.05
N LEU A 105 13.49 7.07 17.82
CA LEU A 105 14.82 6.92 17.23
C LEU A 105 15.91 7.63 18.03
N ARG A 106 15.66 8.87 18.47
CA ARG A 106 16.62 9.69 19.20
C ARG A 106 16.97 9.08 20.55
N SER A 107 15.98 8.52 21.25
CA SER A 107 16.18 7.94 22.59
C SER A 107 17.13 6.73 22.60
N GLN A 108 17.26 6.02 21.47
CA GLN A 108 17.97 4.75 21.36
C GLN A 108 18.87 4.68 20.13
N SER A 109 19.32 5.83 19.61
CA SER A 109 20.08 5.89 18.34
C SER A 109 21.36 5.07 18.40
N ASP A 110 22.09 5.14 19.50
CA ASP A 110 23.37 4.41 19.67
C ASP A 110 23.15 2.90 19.62
N GLN A 111 22.07 2.40 20.25
CA GLN A 111 21.73 0.98 20.21
C GLN A 111 21.34 0.57 18.78
N ILE A 112 20.44 1.32 18.13
CA ILE A 112 19.97 1.00 16.77
C ILE A 112 21.14 1.03 15.77
N LEU A 113 21.99 2.05 15.84
CA LEU A 113 23.12 2.21 14.92
C LEU A 113 24.28 1.26 15.22
N SER A 114 24.29 0.57 16.36
CA SER A 114 25.25 -0.51 16.63
C SER A 114 24.92 -1.82 15.91
N GLU A 115 23.69 -1.98 15.41
CA GLU A 115 23.22 -3.18 14.76
C GLU A 115 23.69 -3.26 13.29
N GLU A 116 24.42 -4.32 12.94
CA GLU A 116 24.99 -4.51 11.59
C GLU A 116 23.92 -4.46 10.48
N LEU A 117 22.71 -4.97 10.77
CA LEU A 117 21.61 -5.02 9.80
C LEU A 117 21.25 -3.64 9.22
N PHE A 118 21.40 -2.55 10.00
CA PHE A 118 21.07 -1.20 9.54
C PHE A 118 22.10 -0.62 8.57
N HIS A 119 23.33 -1.15 8.59
CA HIS A 119 24.43 -0.74 7.71
C HIS A 119 24.51 -1.57 6.43
N GLN A 120 23.71 -2.63 6.32
CA GLN A 120 23.69 -3.46 5.13
C GLN A 120 22.96 -2.73 3.98
N ASN A 121 23.63 -2.67 2.82
CA ASN A 121 23.00 -2.19 1.61
C ASN A 121 22.14 -3.31 1.01
N LEU A 122 20.89 -3.36 1.44
CA LEU A 122 19.94 -4.40 1.03
C LEU A 122 19.30 -4.10 -0.33
N SER A 123 19.48 -2.89 -0.84
CA SER A 123 19.22 -2.62 -2.24
C SER A 123 20.32 -3.28 -3.08
N ARG A 124 19.95 -3.94 -4.18
CA ARG A 124 20.94 -4.43 -5.17
C ARG A 124 21.66 -3.27 -5.90
N GLN A 125 21.39 -2.02 -5.54
CA GLN A 125 22.01 -0.85 -6.13
C GLN A 125 23.25 -0.51 -5.32
N THR A 126 24.41 -0.72 -5.93
CA THR A 126 25.68 -0.19 -5.41
C THR A 126 25.52 1.31 -5.20
N ASN A 127 25.56 1.78 -3.95
CA ASN A 127 25.44 3.18 -3.49
C ASN A 127 24.03 3.68 -3.12
N ALA A 128 23.02 2.83 -2.91
CA ALA A 128 21.83 3.31 -2.22
C ALA A 128 22.14 3.60 -0.74
N PRO A 129 21.49 4.59 -0.12
CA PRO A 129 21.57 4.81 1.33
C PRO A 129 21.14 3.55 2.09
N THR A 130 21.83 3.28 3.19
CA THR A 130 21.49 2.26 4.18
C THR A 130 20.34 2.73 5.08
N MET A 131 19.82 1.85 5.95
CA MET A 131 18.83 2.29 6.94
C MET A 131 19.45 3.19 8.01
N ALA A 132 20.72 2.96 8.35
CA ALA A 132 21.49 3.83 9.24
C ALA A 132 21.57 5.25 8.65
N ASP A 133 21.95 5.39 7.38
CA ASP A 133 21.98 6.70 6.68
C ASP A 133 20.61 7.39 6.71
N ALA A 134 19.53 6.62 6.55
CA ALA A 134 18.17 7.15 6.62
C ALA A 134 17.80 7.63 8.04
N ILE A 135 18.17 6.88 9.08
CA ILE A 135 17.93 7.25 10.49
C ILE A 135 18.70 8.52 10.84
N GLU A 136 20.00 8.57 10.55
CA GLU A 136 20.85 9.74 10.79
C GLU A 136 20.27 10.97 10.09
N ARG A 137 19.89 10.84 8.81
CA ARG A 137 19.28 11.95 8.07
C ARG A 137 17.95 12.41 8.67
N ARG A 138 17.13 11.50 9.19
CA ARG A 138 15.87 11.86 9.89
C ARG A 138 16.15 12.62 11.19
N LEU A 139 17.14 12.20 11.96
CA LEU A 139 17.58 12.89 13.17
C LEU A 139 18.08 14.30 12.85
N GLU A 140 18.96 14.44 11.85
CA GLU A 140 19.47 15.74 11.37
C GLU A 140 18.37 16.69 10.89
N ILE A 141 17.44 16.20 10.06
CA ILE A 141 16.35 17.04 9.51
C ILE A 141 15.46 17.56 10.63
N HIS A 142 15.23 16.74 11.67
CA HIS A 142 14.34 17.13 12.75
C HIS A 142 14.94 18.21 13.68
N GLU A 143 16.26 18.45 13.61
CA GLU A 143 16.90 19.60 14.26
C GLU A 143 16.63 20.92 13.52
N GLN A 144 16.13 20.86 12.27
CA GLN A 144 15.84 22.03 11.46
C GLN A 144 14.42 22.57 11.70
N SER A 145 14.21 23.84 11.34
CA SER A 145 12.87 24.43 11.32
C SER A 145 12.05 23.87 10.16
N ALA A 146 10.72 23.83 10.33
CA ALA A 146 9.79 23.45 9.26
C ALA A 146 9.92 24.37 8.03
N GLU A 147 10.21 25.65 8.24
CA GLU A 147 10.52 26.61 7.16
C GLU A 147 11.75 26.20 6.35
N THR A 148 12.86 25.85 7.02
CA THR A 148 14.07 25.38 6.34
C THR A 148 13.78 24.11 5.53
N CYS A 149 13.00 23.18 6.10
CA CYS A 149 12.61 21.94 5.42
C CYS A 149 11.71 22.20 4.21
N TRP A 150 10.81 23.19 4.29
CA TRP A 150 9.97 23.61 3.18
C TRP A 150 10.81 24.19 2.03
N ASP A 151 11.74 25.08 2.33
CA ASP A 151 12.64 25.66 1.33
C ASP A 151 13.54 24.59 0.70
N GLU A 152 14.06 23.65 1.51
CA GLU A 152 14.83 22.52 0.99
C GLU A 152 13.99 21.63 0.07
N LEU A 153 12.71 21.39 0.42
CA LEU A 153 11.79 20.61 -0.39
C LEU A 153 11.57 21.26 -1.76
N LEU A 154 11.27 22.56 -1.79
CA LEU A 154 11.07 23.31 -3.03
C LEU A 154 12.33 23.33 -3.89
N LYS A 155 13.48 23.62 -3.29
CA LYS A 155 14.77 23.60 -3.99
C LYS A 155 15.12 22.21 -4.55
N HIS A 156 14.78 21.15 -3.82
CA HIS A 156 14.95 19.78 -4.31
C HIS A 156 14.05 19.52 -5.51
N CYS A 157 12.78 19.93 -5.45
CA CYS A 157 11.83 19.85 -6.56
C CYS A 157 12.35 20.57 -7.83
N GLU A 158 12.91 21.78 -7.69
CA GLU A 158 13.55 22.50 -8.81
C GLU A 158 14.72 21.71 -9.40
N THR A 159 15.50 21.03 -8.56
CA THR A 159 16.65 20.24 -8.99
C THR A 159 16.22 18.98 -9.76
N ILE A 160 15.13 18.33 -9.33
CA ILE A 160 14.62 17.10 -9.94
C ILE A 160 13.60 17.34 -11.06
N ALA A 161 13.26 18.59 -11.35
CA ALA A 161 12.41 19.01 -12.45
C ALA A 161 12.71 18.27 -13.78
N SER A 162 13.98 18.14 -14.14
CA SER A 162 14.39 17.50 -15.41
C SER A 162 14.59 15.98 -15.31
N VAL A 163 14.32 15.38 -14.15
CA VAL A 163 14.61 13.98 -13.89
C VAL A 163 13.50 13.08 -14.44
N ASP A 164 13.93 12.08 -15.21
CA ASP A 164 13.08 11.13 -15.94
C ASP A 164 12.75 9.84 -15.17
N THR A 165 13.32 9.67 -13.97
CA THR A 165 13.20 8.42 -13.20
C THR A 165 12.97 8.65 -11.73
N PHE A 166 12.07 7.86 -11.16
CA PHE A 166 11.73 7.90 -9.73
C PHE A 166 12.95 7.73 -8.81
N GLN A 167 13.91 6.88 -9.22
CA GLN A 167 15.13 6.65 -8.45
C GLN A 167 15.98 7.91 -8.33
N LYS A 168 16.18 8.64 -9.44
CA LYS A 168 16.94 9.90 -9.44
C LYS A 168 16.17 11.04 -8.75
N ALA A 169 14.84 11.00 -8.76
CA ALA A 169 14.00 11.99 -8.08
C ALA A 169 14.17 11.96 -6.55
N ASN A 170 14.63 10.82 -5.99
CA ASN A 170 14.88 10.64 -4.56
C ASN A 170 13.70 11.08 -3.66
N ILE A 171 12.50 10.62 -4.01
CA ILE A 171 11.27 10.87 -3.25
C ILE A 171 11.38 10.49 -1.76
N PRO A 172 12.12 9.44 -1.34
CA PRO A 172 12.34 9.16 0.08
C PRO A 172 12.91 10.36 0.85
N LYS A 173 13.85 11.12 0.27
CA LYS A 173 14.38 12.35 0.88
C LYS A 173 13.25 13.37 1.14
N CYS A 174 12.41 13.61 0.14
CA CYS A 174 11.29 14.55 0.25
C CYS A 174 10.30 14.15 1.35
N LYS A 175 10.06 12.85 1.54
CA LYS A 175 9.15 12.36 2.58
C LYS A 175 9.65 12.70 3.99
N ILE A 176 10.96 12.65 4.22
CA ILE A 176 11.55 13.03 5.52
C ILE A 176 11.37 14.54 5.77
N LEU A 177 11.55 15.38 4.75
CA LEU A 177 11.28 16.82 4.87
C LEU A 177 9.79 17.08 5.16
N ILE A 178 8.89 16.36 4.48
CA ILE A 178 7.45 16.44 4.71
C ILE A 178 7.07 16.01 6.13
N ASP A 179 7.70 14.95 6.69
CA ASP A 179 7.48 14.56 8.08
C ASP A 179 7.71 15.75 9.01
N ARG A 180 8.86 16.41 8.87
CA ARG A 180 9.22 17.56 9.70
C ARG A 180 8.31 18.76 9.51
N ILE A 181 7.89 19.04 8.27
CA ILE A 181 6.94 20.13 7.97
C ILE A 181 5.62 19.86 8.69
N VAL A 182 5.06 18.66 8.55
CA VAL A 182 3.74 18.29 9.08
C VAL A 182 3.67 18.33 10.61
N GLU A 183 4.79 18.01 11.30
CA GLU A 183 4.88 18.11 12.77
C GLU A 183 4.69 19.54 13.29
N ASP A 184 5.12 20.55 12.52
CA ASP A 184 4.87 21.96 12.83
C ASP A 184 3.53 22.39 12.25
N HIS A 185 2.46 22.16 13.02
CA HIS A 185 1.10 22.46 12.60
C HIS A 185 0.85 23.94 12.29
N GLU A 186 1.48 24.87 13.01
CA GLU A 186 1.29 26.30 12.79
C GLU A 186 1.91 26.70 11.45
N PHE A 187 3.17 26.33 11.23
CA PHE A 187 3.85 26.58 9.96
C PHE A 187 3.12 25.89 8.80
N SER A 188 2.78 24.61 8.93
CA SER A 188 2.08 23.85 7.88
C SER A 188 0.74 24.48 7.49
N CYS A 189 -0.06 24.93 8.47
CA CYS A 189 -1.32 25.62 8.19
C CYS A 189 -1.11 26.94 7.45
N SER A 190 -0.03 27.67 7.76
CA SER A 190 0.28 28.92 7.05
C SER A 190 0.57 28.71 5.55
N ARG A 191 1.04 27.50 5.17
CA ARG A 191 1.33 27.10 3.78
C ARG A 191 0.15 26.54 3.02
N HIS A 192 -1.06 26.52 3.60
CA HIS A 192 -2.25 26.01 2.93
C HIS A 192 -2.50 26.71 1.58
N GLY A 193 -2.38 28.04 1.53
CA GLY A 193 -2.53 28.81 0.28
C GLY A 193 -1.55 28.36 -0.81
N ASP A 194 -0.28 28.22 -0.46
CA ASP A 194 0.80 27.79 -1.35
C ASP A 194 0.54 26.37 -1.88
N ILE A 195 0.12 25.44 -1.00
CA ILE A 195 -0.22 24.06 -1.37
C ILE A 195 -1.37 24.06 -2.38
N ARG A 196 -2.44 24.82 -2.13
CA ARG A 196 -3.57 24.94 -3.06
C ARG A 196 -3.15 25.52 -4.40
N GLU A 197 -2.33 26.56 -4.39
CA GLU A 197 -1.83 27.20 -5.61
C GLU A 197 -1.04 26.19 -6.45
N MET A 198 -0.07 25.49 -5.84
CA MET A 198 0.74 24.48 -6.53
C MET A 198 -0.12 23.31 -7.07
N LEU A 199 -1.10 22.83 -6.30
CA LEU A 199 -2.04 21.81 -6.76
C LEU A 199 -2.96 22.30 -7.89
N SER A 200 -3.24 23.60 -7.97
CA SER A 200 -4.09 24.16 -9.02
C SER A 200 -3.38 24.25 -10.37
N GLN A 201 -2.05 24.22 -10.39
CA GLN A 201 -1.27 24.22 -11.61
C GLN A 201 -1.48 22.89 -12.33
N ALA A 202 -2.01 22.95 -13.55
CA ALA A 202 -2.24 21.76 -14.36
C ALA A 202 -0.89 21.16 -14.78
N SER A 203 -0.56 19.98 -14.26
CA SER A 203 0.57 19.20 -14.75
C SER A 203 0.19 18.59 -16.09
N ARG A 204 0.95 18.86 -17.16
CA ARG A 204 0.92 17.95 -18.32
C ARG A 204 1.82 16.75 -18.03
N PRO A 205 1.47 15.56 -18.55
CA PRO A 205 2.33 14.38 -18.46
C PRO A 205 3.77 14.68 -18.91
N ASN A 206 4.75 14.35 -18.08
CA ASN A 206 6.20 14.53 -18.26
C ASN A 206 6.72 15.99 -18.15
N GLU A 207 6.02 16.87 -17.45
CA GLU A 207 6.56 18.19 -17.11
C GLU A 207 7.33 18.17 -15.79
N ALA A 208 8.33 19.05 -15.70
CA ALA A 208 9.12 19.27 -14.50
C ALA A 208 8.32 19.55 -13.21
N SER A 209 7.11 20.07 -13.37
CA SER A 209 6.17 20.38 -12.30
C SER A 209 5.52 19.13 -11.68
N GLU A 210 5.73 17.94 -12.22
CA GLU A 210 5.06 16.73 -11.72
C GLU A 210 5.55 16.29 -10.34
N TRP A 211 6.85 16.38 -10.08
CA TRP A 211 7.40 15.95 -8.79
C TRP A 211 6.89 16.81 -7.64
N ILE A 212 6.83 18.13 -7.83
CA ILE A 212 6.31 19.04 -6.82
C ILE A 212 4.81 18.82 -6.59
N VAL A 213 4.02 18.63 -7.64
CA VAL A 213 2.58 18.36 -7.49
C VAL A 213 2.33 17.07 -6.73
N GLY A 214 3.01 15.97 -7.07
CA GLY A 214 2.88 14.70 -6.34
C GLY A 214 3.29 14.82 -4.86
N LEU A 215 4.24 15.69 -4.52
CA LEU A 215 4.63 15.96 -3.13
C LEU A 215 3.61 16.87 -2.41
N MET A 216 3.01 17.84 -3.10
CA MET A 216 1.89 18.64 -2.57
C MET A 216 0.63 17.80 -2.35
N VAL A 217 0.38 16.79 -3.19
CA VAL A 217 -0.69 15.80 -2.96
C VAL A 217 -0.45 15.08 -1.63
N ILE A 218 0.78 14.64 -1.35
CA ILE A 218 1.13 13.98 -0.09
C ILE A 218 0.92 14.93 1.11
N LEU A 219 1.41 16.16 1.02
CA LEU A 219 1.24 17.17 2.07
C LEU A 219 -0.23 17.46 2.36
N ALA A 220 -1.05 17.67 1.32
CA ALA A 220 -2.49 17.92 1.49
C ALA A 220 -3.21 16.76 2.17
N GLY A 221 -2.84 15.52 1.85
CA GLY A 221 -3.33 14.33 2.53
C GLY A 221 -2.97 14.32 4.01
N ARG A 222 -1.69 14.51 4.32
CA ARG A 222 -1.19 14.47 5.71
C ARG A 222 -1.73 15.60 6.59
N LEU A 223 -1.92 16.78 6.01
CA LEU A 223 -2.52 17.93 6.68
C LEU A 223 -4.05 17.90 6.67
N ARG A 224 -4.66 16.89 6.03
CA ARG A 224 -6.12 16.69 5.93
C ARG A 224 -6.87 17.90 5.37
N LEU A 225 -6.33 18.50 4.32
CA LEU A 225 -6.89 19.70 3.69
C LEU A 225 -8.11 19.34 2.82
N ALA A 226 -9.30 19.24 3.43
CA ALA A 226 -10.51 18.75 2.77
C ALA A 226 -10.94 19.56 1.54
N ASP A 227 -10.68 20.87 1.53
CA ASP A 227 -10.98 21.77 0.42
C ASP A 227 -10.04 21.60 -0.80
N THR A 228 -9.01 20.74 -0.69
CA THR A 228 -8.14 20.35 -1.80
C THR A 228 -8.64 19.13 -2.57
N VAL A 229 -9.66 18.40 -2.07
CA VAL A 229 -10.18 17.17 -2.69
C VAL A 229 -10.46 17.31 -4.19
N PRO A 230 -11.11 18.38 -4.69
CA PRO A 230 -11.32 18.55 -6.14
C PRO A 230 -10.03 18.69 -6.94
N LEU A 231 -8.99 19.31 -6.36
CA LEU A 231 -7.69 19.47 -7.01
C LEU A 231 -6.94 18.15 -7.05
N LEU A 232 -6.92 17.39 -5.94
CA LEU A 232 -6.30 16.07 -5.88
C LEU A 232 -6.95 15.12 -6.88
N TYR A 233 -8.28 15.10 -6.94
CA TYR A 233 -9.02 14.22 -7.83
C TYR A 233 -8.79 14.52 -9.30
N ARG A 234 -8.68 15.80 -9.69
CA ARG A 234 -8.33 16.20 -11.07
C ARG A 234 -7.01 15.59 -11.53
N HIS A 235 -6.03 15.45 -10.64
CA HIS A 235 -4.71 14.91 -11.00
C HIS A 235 -4.74 13.41 -11.36
N TYR A 236 -5.86 12.69 -11.15
CA TYR A 236 -6.02 11.36 -11.74
C TYR A 236 -6.00 11.38 -13.27
N GLU A 237 -6.30 12.51 -13.93
CA GLU A 237 -6.22 12.65 -15.39
C GLU A 237 -4.79 12.42 -15.92
N VAL A 238 -3.77 12.57 -15.07
CA VAL A 238 -2.41 12.14 -15.34
C VAL A 238 -2.34 10.64 -15.07
N ASP A 239 -2.51 9.79 -16.10
CA ASP A 239 -2.39 8.31 -16.02
C ASP A 239 -0.95 7.88 -15.73
N TRP A 240 -0.52 8.14 -14.49
CA TRP A 240 0.76 7.73 -13.93
C TRP A 240 0.53 6.98 -12.64
N ASP A 241 1.04 5.75 -12.58
CA ASP A 241 0.81 4.84 -11.47
C ASP A 241 1.22 5.45 -10.10
N TRP A 242 2.30 6.25 -10.04
CA TRP A 242 2.68 6.95 -8.79
C TRP A 242 1.63 7.97 -8.34
N TYR A 243 1.12 8.79 -9.26
CA TYR A 243 0.05 9.76 -8.99
C TYR A 243 -1.19 9.07 -8.47
N ASN A 244 -1.64 8.04 -9.18
CA ASN A 244 -2.82 7.29 -8.80
C ASN A 244 -2.71 6.75 -7.36
N GLU A 245 -1.54 6.22 -6.99
CA GLU A 245 -1.26 5.75 -5.63
C GLU A 245 -1.24 6.89 -4.61
N VAL A 246 -0.52 7.98 -4.84
CA VAL A 246 -0.41 9.07 -3.86
C VAL A 246 -1.71 9.86 -3.71
N ILE A 247 -2.49 10.05 -4.78
CA ILE A 247 -3.80 10.70 -4.73
C ILE A 247 -4.75 9.85 -3.90
N THR A 248 -4.87 8.56 -4.21
CA THR A 248 -5.69 7.63 -3.42
C THR A 248 -5.29 7.68 -1.95
N HIS A 249 -3.98 7.59 -1.69
CA HIS A 249 -3.41 7.63 -0.35
C HIS A 249 -3.78 8.93 0.38
N SER A 250 -3.69 10.07 -0.29
CA SER A 250 -4.00 11.37 0.31
C SER A 250 -5.48 11.58 0.56
N LEU A 251 -6.35 11.15 -0.35
CA LEU A 251 -7.81 11.20 -0.17
C LEU A 251 -8.25 10.38 1.05
N VAL A 252 -7.65 9.20 1.25
CA VAL A 252 -7.87 8.36 2.44
C VAL A 252 -7.39 9.05 3.72
N GLN A 253 -6.28 9.80 3.67
CA GLN A 253 -5.80 10.55 4.85
C GLN A 253 -6.68 11.73 5.23
N ILE A 254 -7.24 12.43 4.23
CA ILE A 254 -8.24 13.47 4.47
C ILE A 254 -9.44 12.85 5.18
N GLY A 255 -9.94 11.71 4.68
CA GLY A 255 -10.81 10.81 5.44
C GLY A 255 -12.14 11.41 5.89
N THR A 256 -12.67 12.39 5.15
CA THR A 256 -13.97 13.01 5.43
C THR A 256 -15.08 12.38 4.59
N GLU A 257 -16.33 12.54 5.02
CA GLU A 257 -17.50 12.15 4.22
C GLU A 257 -17.51 12.88 2.86
N ASP A 258 -17.08 14.14 2.81
CA ASP A 258 -16.97 14.92 1.58
C ASP A 258 -16.06 14.27 0.53
N VAL A 259 -15.01 13.55 0.94
CA VAL A 259 -14.18 12.76 0.01
C VAL A 259 -15.02 11.69 -0.68
N GLN A 260 -15.77 10.90 0.10
CA GLN A 260 -16.62 9.83 -0.45
C GLN A 260 -17.77 10.40 -1.29
N ASN A 261 -18.34 11.54 -0.90
CA ASN A 261 -19.35 12.26 -1.66
C ASN A 261 -18.78 12.65 -3.03
N TYR A 262 -17.63 13.31 -3.04
CA TYR A 262 -16.98 13.79 -4.26
C TYR A 262 -16.63 12.66 -5.23
N VAL A 263 -16.09 11.54 -4.72
CA VAL A 263 -15.79 10.37 -5.56
C VAL A 263 -17.07 9.74 -6.11
N ALA A 264 -18.11 9.58 -5.28
CA ALA A 264 -19.37 8.97 -5.70
C ALA A 264 -20.09 9.80 -6.79
N GLU A 265 -20.13 11.12 -6.65
CA GLU A 265 -20.79 12.04 -7.60
C GLU A 265 -20.17 12.00 -9.00
N ARG A 266 -18.85 11.81 -9.08
CA ARG A 266 -18.14 11.77 -10.36
C ARG A 266 -18.08 10.37 -10.97
N TYR A 267 -18.25 9.33 -10.15
CA TYR A 267 -17.94 7.95 -10.50
C TYR A 267 -18.40 7.53 -11.90
N ALA A 268 -19.67 7.75 -12.23
CA ALA A 268 -20.28 7.27 -13.47
C ALA A 268 -19.65 7.87 -14.75
N ASP A 269 -19.16 9.11 -14.66
CA ASP A 269 -18.58 9.85 -15.79
C ASP A 269 -17.07 9.59 -15.96
N GLU A 270 -16.46 8.91 -15.00
CA GLU A 270 -15.00 8.75 -14.96
C GLU A 270 -14.49 7.52 -15.73
N PRO A 271 -13.30 7.62 -16.34
CA PRO A 271 -12.62 6.47 -16.95
C PRO A 271 -12.47 5.32 -15.97
N TRP A 272 -12.43 4.10 -16.51
CA TRP A 272 -12.34 2.87 -15.72
C TRP A 272 -11.21 2.88 -14.67
N TYR A 273 -10.03 3.45 -15.01
CA TYR A 273 -8.90 3.48 -14.08
C TYR A 273 -9.10 4.47 -12.94
N ILE A 274 -9.71 5.64 -13.19
CA ILE A 274 -10.04 6.62 -12.15
C ILE A 274 -11.06 6.02 -11.19
N ARG A 275 -12.11 5.38 -11.72
CA ARG A 275 -13.07 4.61 -10.90
C ARG A 275 -12.34 3.57 -10.04
N LYS A 276 -11.48 2.75 -10.65
CA LYS A 276 -10.72 1.69 -9.95
C LYS A 276 -9.92 2.24 -8.75
N PHE A 277 -9.18 3.33 -8.93
CA PHE A 277 -8.40 3.92 -7.84
C PHE A 277 -9.29 4.64 -6.82
N GLY A 278 -10.29 5.38 -7.30
CA GLY A 278 -11.27 6.09 -6.49
C GLY A 278 -12.01 5.16 -5.53
N LEU A 279 -12.32 3.92 -5.91
CA LEU A 279 -13.01 2.96 -5.04
C LEU A 279 -12.29 2.67 -3.71
N SER A 280 -10.97 2.87 -3.64
CA SER A 280 -10.22 2.63 -2.42
C SER A 280 -10.66 3.53 -1.26
N VAL A 281 -11.26 4.71 -1.53
CA VAL A 281 -11.77 5.59 -0.46
C VAL A 281 -12.93 4.96 0.31
N PHE A 282 -13.68 4.04 -0.33
CA PHE A 282 -14.75 3.29 0.33
C PHE A 282 -14.24 2.03 1.02
N GLU A 283 -13.07 1.52 0.62
CA GLU A 283 -12.43 0.37 1.28
C GLU A 283 -11.62 0.80 2.51
N ASP A 284 -10.90 1.92 2.39
CA ASP A 284 -9.79 2.25 3.29
C ASP A 284 -10.18 3.18 4.44
N PHE A 285 -11.39 3.75 4.46
CA PHE A 285 -11.92 4.39 5.67
C PHE A 285 -13.44 4.31 5.73
N TYR A 286 -13.94 4.24 6.97
CA TYR A 286 -15.37 4.14 7.26
C TYR A 286 -16.00 5.52 7.43
N THR A 287 -17.19 5.69 6.88
CA THR A 287 -18.15 6.75 7.25
C THR A 287 -19.54 6.12 7.38
N GLU A 288 -20.45 6.75 8.12
CA GLU A 288 -21.81 6.23 8.29
C GLU A 288 -22.57 6.11 6.95
N SER A 289 -22.36 7.04 6.02
CA SER A 289 -23.00 7.03 4.69
C SER A 289 -22.23 6.23 3.64
N GLY A 290 -21.02 5.76 3.94
CA GLY A 290 -20.14 5.09 2.97
C GLY A 290 -20.79 3.85 2.35
N LEU A 291 -21.47 3.03 3.15
CA LEU A 291 -22.16 1.83 2.65
C LEU A 291 -23.34 2.17 1.75
N PHE A 292 -24.11 3.21 2.08
CA PHE A 292 -25.19 3.69 1.22
C PHE A 292 -24.63 4.09 -0.17
N ARG A 293 -23.48 4.76 -0.20
CA ARG A 293 -22.80 5.12 -1.46
C ARG A 293 -22.34 3.89 -2.22
N VAL A 294 -21.74 2.93 -1.55
CA VAL A 294 -21.33 1.65 -2.18
C VAL A 294 -22.54 0.96 -2.82
N SER A 295 -23.69 0.91 -2.14
CA SER A 295 -24.94 0.40 -2.73
C SER A 295 -25.38 1.18 -3.97
N SER A 296 -25.42 2.52 -3.90
CA SER A 296 -25.80 3.36 -5.06
C SER A 296 -24.85 3.21 -6.25
N LEU A 297 -23.55 3.00 -6.00
CA LEU A 297 -22.56 2.75 -7.06
C LEU A 297 -22.75 1.36 -7.68
N LEU A 298 -23.08 0.34 -6.87
CA LEU A 298 -23.40 -1.00 -7.36
C LEU A 298 -24.64 -1.03 -8.26
N GLU A 299 -25.62 -0.16 -8.07
CA GLU A 299 -26.79 -0.09 -8.97
C GLU A 299 -26.40 0.36 -10.39
N GLN A 300 -25.33 1.14 -10.51
CA GLN A 300 -24.88 1.74 -11.77
C GLN A 300 -23.77 0.94 -12.44
N GLU A 301 -22.91 0.28 -11.65
CA GLU A 301 -21.71 -0.38 -12.16
C GLU A 301 -22.01 -1.67 -12.94
N GLN A 302 -21.52 -1.76 -14.17
CA GLN A 302 -21.69 -2.94 -15.03
C GLN A 302 -20.39 -3.76 -15.18
N ASP A 303 -19.24 -3.16 -14.88
CA ASP A 303 -17.95 -3.83 -14.97
C ASP A 303 -17.75 -4.79 -13.80
N SER A 304 -17.70 -6.10 -14.08
CA SER A 304 -17.59 -7.14 -13.05
C SER A 304 -16.37 -7.00 -12.13
N GLU A 305 -15.25 -6.42 -12.61
CA GLU A 305 -14.08 -6.16 -11.77
C GLU A 305 -14.36 -5.05 -10.75
N LEU A 306 -14.91 -3.92 -11.18
CA LEU A 306 -15.29 -2.80 -10.31
C LEU A 306 -16.43 -3.16 -9.35
N ARG A 307 -17.41 -3.97 -9.79
CA ARG A 307 -18.42 -4.54 -8.88
C ARG A 307 -17.77 -5.37 -7.77
N GLY A 308 -16.76 -6.16 -8.12
CA GLY A 308 -15.96 -6.92 -7.15
C GLY A 308 -15.26 -6.02 -6.14
N ASP A 309 -14.65 -4.92 -6.60
CA ASP A 309 -14.01 -3.94 -5.71
C ASP A 309 -15.02 -3.26 -4.78
N LEU A 310 -16.22 -2.92 -5.27
CA LEU A 310 -17.32 -2.42 -4.44
C LEU A 310 -17.78 -3.44 -3.40
N GLY A 311 -17.88 -4.73 -3.77
CA GLY A 311 -18.15 -5.81 -2.82
C GLY A 311 -17.06 -5.96 -1.75
N VAL A 312 -15.78 -5.77 -2.14
CA VAL A 312 -14.67 -5.73 -1.19
C VAL A 312 -14.80 -4.52 -0.25
N ALA A 313 -15.11 -3.34 -0.77
CA ALA A 313 -15.32 -2.14 0.02
C ALA A 313 -16.46 -2.34 1.04
N ALA A 314 -17.60 -2.90 0.62
CA ALA A 314 -18.73 -3.22 1.48
C ALA A 314 -18.34 -4.15 2.64
N ALA A 315 -17.53 -5.17 2.36
CA ALA A 315 -17.10 -6.13 3.37
C ALA A 315 -15.97 -5.63 4.29
N SER A 316 -15.33 -4.49 4.00
CA SER A 316 -14.08 -4.08 4.67
C SER A 316 -14.26 -3.49 6.07
N HIS A 317 -15.48 -3.10 6.44
CA HIS A 317 -15.72 -2.30 7.66
C HIS A 317 -16.36 -3.06 8.82
N PHE A 318 -16.46 -4.39 8.72
CA PHE A 318 -17.11 -5.24 9.72
C PHE A 318 -18.51 -4.74 10.11
N ASP A 319 -19.28 -4.33 9.10
CA ASP A 319 -20.66 -3.88 9.22
C ASP A 319 -21.62 -4.91 8.61
N GLU A 320 -22.62 -5.32 9.38
CA GLU A 320 -23.62 -6.31 8.97
C GLU A 320 -24.34 -5.93 7.67
N ALA A 321 -24.67 -4.65 7.46
CA ALA A 321 -25.28 -4.22 6.20
C ALA A 321 -24.30 -4.37 5.02
N GLY A 322 -23.02 -4.10 5.28
CA GLY A 322 -21.93 -4.33 4.32
C GLY A 322 -21.77 -5.80 3.94
N ILE A 323 -22.01 -6.73 4.88
CA ILE A 323 -21.97 -8.17 4.64
C ILE A 323 -23.05 -8.61 3.67
N ASP A 324 -24.28 -8.14 3.84
CA ASP A 324 -25.37 -8.48 2.93
C ASP A 324 -25.11 -7.97 1.51
N ILE A 325 -24.61 -6.74 1.38
CA ILE A 325 -24.21 -6.15 0.10
C ILE A 325 -23.10 -7.00 -0.55
N ALA A 326 -22.02 -7.27 0.19
CA ALA A 326 -20.88 -8.02 -0.32
C ALA A 326 -21.26 -9.46 -0.72
N ARG A 327 -22.13 -10.11 0.06
CA ARG A 327 -22.65 -11.45 -0.23
C ARG A 327 -23.51 -11.43 -1.49
N SER A 328 -24.35 -10.42 -1.69
CA SER A 328 -25.11 -10.23 -2.94
C SER A 328 -24.17 -10.14 -4.14
N VAL A 329 -23.13 -9.30 -4.07
CA VAL A 329 -22.13 -9.15 -5.14
C VAL A 329 -21.43 -10.49 -5.45
N PHE A 330 -21.04 -11.23 -4.42
CA PHE A 330 -20.44 -12.55 -4.61
C PHE A 330 -21.38 -13.52 -5.35
N LEU A 331 -22.66 -13.54 -4.98
CA LEU A 331 -23.65 -14.47 -5.53
C LEU A 331 -24.00 -14.17 -7.00
N GLU A 332 -23.71 -12.98 -7.52
CA GLU A 332 -23.85 -12.66 -8.94
C GLU A 332 -22.92 -13.48 -9.83
N ASN A 333 -21.72 -13.79 -9.34
CA ASN A 333 -20.74 -14.61 -10.06
C ASN A 333 -19.79 -15.36 -9.09
N PRO A 334 -20.25 -16.45 -8.45
CA PRO A 334 -19.49 -17.17 -7.43
C PRO A 334 -18.17 -17.77 -7.91
N ASP A 335 -18.04 -18.00 -9.23
CA ASP A 335 -16.87 -18.59 -9.85
C ASP A 335 -15.82 -17.53 -10.27
N ASN A 336 -16.09 -16.24 -10.04
CA ASN A 336 -15.15 -15.18 -10.34
C ASN A 336 -13.92 -15.25 -9.41
N PRO A 337 -12.71 -15.54 -9.94
CA PRO A 337 -11.51 -15.62 -9.11
C PRO A 337 -11.13 -14.27 -8.47
N GLY A 338 -11.64 -13.16 -9.01
CA GLY A 338 -11.48 -11.83 -8.44
C GLY A 338 -12.24 -11.61 -7.13
N TYR A 339 -13.24 -12.44 -6.81
CA TYR A 339 -14.09 -12.26 -5.62
C TYR A 339 -13.53 -12.93 -4.37
N GLN A 340 -12.33 -13.51 -4.43
CA GLN A 340 -11.73 -14.13 -3.24
C GLN A 340 -11.53 -13.14 -2.08
N ALA A 341 -11.20 -11.88 -2.38
CA ALA A 341 -11.07 -10.84 -1.36
C ALA A 341 -12.39 -10.55 -0.62
N ILE A 342 -13.53 -10.77 -1.28
CA ILE A 342 -14.86 -10.67 -0.66
C ILE A 342 -15.04 -11.83 0.32
N ILE A 343 -14.80 -13.07 -0.13
CA ILE A 343 -14.92 -14.27 0.70
C ILE A 343 -14.06 -14.18 1.96
N GLU A 344 -12.80 -13.74 1.81
CA GLU A 344 -11.86 -13.57 2.93
C GLU A 344 -12.45 -12.67 4.03
N ARG A 345 -13.01 -11.51 3.65
CA ARG A 345 -13.61 -10.55 4.58
C ARG A 345 -14.94 -11.04 5.16
N LEU A 346 -15.80 -11.63 4.33
CA LEU A 346 -17.07 -12.22 4.76
C LEU A 346 -16.84 -13.29 5.84
N LEU A 347 -15.86 -14.17 5.62
CA LEU A 347 -15.50 -15.20 6.60
C LEU A 347 -14.95 -14.59 7.88
N ALA A 348 -13.99 -13.67 7.79
CA ALA A 348 -13.42 -13.04 8.97
C ALA A 348 -14.49 -12.36 9.83
N HIS A 349 -15.40 -11.61 9.22
CA HIS A 349 -16.50 -10.99 9.92
C HIS A 349 -17.46 -12.04 10.50
N SER A 350 -17.82 -13.10 9.76
CA SER A 350 -18.72 -14.13 10.28
C SER A 350 -18.22 -14.77 11.59
N TYR A 351 -16.89 -14.96 11.72
CA TYR A 351 -16.31 -15.45 12.96
C TYR A 351 -16.34 -14.43 14.09
N LEU A 352 -16.00 -13.17 13.82
CA LEU A 352 -15.95 -12.13 14.85
C LEU A 352 -17.33 -11.73 15.36
N ALA A 353 -18.33 -11.72 14.49
CA ALA A 353 -19.71 -11.37 14.82
C ALA A 353 -20.60 -12.59 15.13
N GLU A 354 -20.01 -13.79 15.20
CA GLU A 354 -20.70 -15.07 15.44
C GLU A 354 -21.91 -15.29 14.50
N LEU A 355 -21.77 -14.87 13.24
CA LEU A 355 -22.79 -15.02 12.21
C LEU A 355 -22.71 -16.39 11.56
N ASN A 356 -23.86 -17.07 11.46
CA ASN A 356 -23.96 -18.36 10.77
C ASN A 356 -24.30 -18.13 9.29
N LEU A 357 -23.27 -18.02 8.45
CA LEU A 357 -23.45 -17.87 7.00
C LEU A 357 -23.61 -19.25 6.32
N PRO A 358 -24.62 -19.46 5.46
CA PRO A 358 -24.82 -20.75 4.80
C PRO A 358 -23.62 -21.25 3.98
N GLU A 359 -22.83 -20.31 3.44
CA GLU A 359 -21.68 -20.61 2.58
C GLU A 359 -20.36 -20.82 3.35
N GLN A 360 -20.37 -20.64 4.68
CA GLN A 360 -19.17 -20.57 5.51
C GLN A 360 -18.25 -21.79 5.37
N ASP A 361 -18.78 -23.01 5.49
CA ASP A 361 -17.99 -24.25 5.37
C ASP A 361 -17.35 -24.38 3.98
N LYS A 362 -18.10 -24.04 2.94
CA LYS A 362 -17.62 -24.09 1.54
C LYS A 362 -16.48 -23.09 1.33
N TRP A 363 -16.66 -21.87 1.82
CA TRP A 363 -15.65 -20.82 1.71
C TRP A 363 -14.39 -21.14 2.52
N GLU A 364 -14.54 -21.73 3.70
CA GLU A 364 -13.39 -22.15 4.52
C GLU A 364 -12.57 -23.22 3.80
N LEU A 365 -13.23 -24.23 3.21
CA LEU A 365 -12.57 -25.22 2.35
C LEU A 365 -11.88 -24.55 1.15
N GLN A 366 -12.49 -23.55 0.54
CA GLN A 366 -11.91 -22.84 -0.61
C GLN A 366 -10.65 -22.03 -0.23
N ILE A 367 -10.65 -21.36 0.92
CA ILE A 367 -9.48 -20.60 1.40
C ILE A 367 -8.36 -21.53 1.85
N ASN A 368 -8.70 -22.60 2.58
CA ASN A 368 -7.73 -23.52 3.16
C ASN A 368 -7.21 -24.55 2.16
N GLN A 369 -7.84 -24.68 0.99
CA GLN A 369 -7.27 -25.49 -0.08
C GLN A 369 -5.87 -24.97 -0.41
N PRO A 370 -4.83 -25.82 -0.27
CA PRO A 370 -3.48 -25.42 -0.62
C PRO A 370 -3.53 -24.90 -2.04
N ARG A 371 -3.21 -23.62 -2.24
CA ARG A 371 -3.08 -23.08 -3.59
C ARG A 371 -1.87 -23.76 -4.18
N LYS A 372 -2.05 -24.97 -4.74
CA LYS A 372 -0.99 -25.81 -5.33
C LYS A 372 -0.17 -25.01 -6.34
N GLY A 373 -0.79 -24.00 -6.97
CA GLY A 373 -0.11 -23.03 -7.84
C GLY A 373 0.78 -22.03 -7.09
N LEU A 374 0.36 -21.47 -5.97
CA LEU A 374 1.06 -20.41 -5.23
C LEU A 374 2.19 -20.94 -4.37
N GLU A 375 2.04 -22.12 -3.74
CA GLU A 375 3.18 -22.81 -3.11
C GLU A 375 4.20 -23.27 -4.14
N ARG A 376 3.76 -23.76 -5.31
CA ARG A 376 4.67 -24.04 -6.44
C ARG A 376 5.33 -22.77 -6.95
N LEU A 377 4.60 -21.66 -7.07
CA LEU A 377 5.14 -20.39 -7.53
C LEU A 377 6.14 -19.83 -6.52
N ARG A 378 5.85 -19.92 -5.22
CA ARG A 378 6.75 -19.57 -4.11
C ARG A 378 8.01 -20.42 -4.17
N LYS A 379 7.88 -21.76 -4.16
CA LYS A 379 9.02 -22.68 -4.29
C LYS A 379 9.84 -22.46 -5.57
N GLU A 380 9.20 -22.13 -6.69
CA GLU A 380 9.86 -21.84 -7.96
C GLU A 380 10.54 -20.46 -7.94
N LEU A 381 9.92 -19.45 -7.35
CA LEU A 381 10.49 -18.13 -7.16
C LEU A 381 11.69 -18.20 -6.22
N ASP A 382 11.57 -18.91 -5.10
CA ASP A 382 12.65 -19.16 -4.14
C ASP A 382 13.82 -19.89 -4.83
N ARG A 383 13.54 -20.91 -5.65
CA ARG A 383 14.55 -21.59 -6.47
C ARG A 383 15.22 -20.65 -7.46
N ARG A 384 14.46 -19.78 -8.14
CA ARG A 384 15.00 -18.81 -9.09
C ARG A 384 15.83 -17.74 -8.40
N ILE A 385 15.40 -17.27 -7.23
CA ILE A 385 16.16 -16.31 -6.42
C ILE A 385 17.46 -16.97 -5.96
N ALA A 386 17.41 -18.18 -5.41
CA ALA A 386 18.59 -18.93 -4.99
C ALA A 386 19.56 -19.18 -6.16
N ALA A 387 19.05 -19.61 -7.32
CA ALA A 387 19.85 -19.79 -8.53
C ALA A 387 20.45 -18.47 -9.04
N THR A 388 19.71 -17.36 -8.94
CA THR A 388 20.21 -16.01 -9.32
C THR A 388 21.33 -15.57 -8.38
N VAL A 389 21.15 -15.71 -7.07
CA VAL A 389 22.17 -15.38 -6.05
C VAL A 389 23.43 -16.24 -6.25
N GLN A 390 23.27 -17.52 -6.57
CA GLN A 390 24.40 -18.42 -6.84
C GLN A 390 25.12 -18.07 -8.15
N SER A 391 24.36 -17.73 -9.20
CA SER A 391 24.92 -17.28 -10.49
C SER A 391 25.65 -15.94 -10.38
N GLN A 392 25.20 -15.03 -9.51
CA GLN A 392 25.87 -13.75 -9.23
C GLN A 392 27.16 -13.93 -8.43
N LYS A 393 27.23 -14.89 -7.49
CA LYS A 393 28.49 -15.27 -6.83
C LYS A 393 29.52 -15.80 -7.84
N THR A 394 29.09 -16.55 -8.87
CA THR A 394 29.99 -17.00 -9.95
C THR A 394 30.35 -15.89 -10.95
N PHE A 395 29.45 -14.95 -11.25
CA PHE A 395 29.72 -13.83 -12.17
C PHE A 395 30.69 -12.80 -11.58
N ARG A 396 30.66 -12.56 -10.27
CA ARG A 396 31.66 -11.72 -9.58
C ARG A 396 33.10 -12.24 -9.75
N ASN A 397 33.26 -13.53 -10.06
CA ASN A 397 34.56 -14.17 -10.24
C ASN A 397 35.03 -14.25 -11.69
N ASN A 398 34.28 -13.75 -12.69
CA ASN A 398 34.73 -13.78 -14.08
C ASN A 398 34.14 -12.64 -14.96
N PRO A 399 34.84 -11.49 -15.12
CA PRO A 399 34.28 -10.28 -15.74
C PRO A 399 34.16 -10.25 -17.28
N GLN A 400 34.39 -11.36 -17.99
CA GLN A 400 34.81 -11.28 -19.40
C GLN A 400 33.72 -11.36 -20.49
N MET A 401 32.41 -11.29 -20.19
CA MET A 401 31.37 -11.44 -21.23
C MET A 401 30.22 -10.43 -21.14
N LEU A 402 30.41 -9.22 -21.68
CA LEU A 402 29.31 -8.33 -22.03
C LEU A 402 29.60 -7.56 -23.33
N THR A 403 29.54 -8.27 -24.47
CA THR A 403 29.36 -7.66 -25.79
C THR A 403 28.40 -8.54 -26.61
N GLY A 404 27.09 -8.31 -26.46
CA GLY A 404 26.06 -9.00 -27.23
C GLY A 404 24.90 -8.07 -27.52
N THR A 405 24.87 -7.53 -28.72
CA THR A 405 23.79 -6.67 -29.24
C THR A 405 22.50 -7.47 -29.42
N SER A 406 21.43 -7.04 -28.73
CA SER A 406 20.09 -7.62 -28.82
C SER A 406 19.40 -7.24 -30.15
N HIS A 407 19.26 -8.19 -31.07
CA HIS A 407 18.40 -8.05 -32.24
C HIS A 407 16.91 -8.19 -31.85
N ARG A 408 16.11 -7.16 -32.12
CA ARG A 408 14.64 -7.21 -32.00
C ARG A 408 14.03 -7.86 -33.23
N ILE A 409 13.19 -8.88 -33.02
CA ILE A 409 12.36 -9.49 -34.06
C ILE A 409 11.15 -8.58 -34.32
N ASP A 410 11.04 -8.08 -35.56
CA ASP A 410 9.87 -7.35 -36.04
C ASP A 410 8.77 -8.32 -36.46
N THR A 411 7.53 -8.06 -36.04
CA THR A 411 6.38 -8.97 -36.21
C THR A 411 5.22 -8.36 -36.98
N GLY A 412 5.41 -7.24 -37.71
CA GLY A 412 4.49 -6.75 -38.75
C GLY A 412 3.07 -6.33 -38.31
N HIS A 413 2.70 -6.45 -37.03
CA HIS A 413 1.46 -5.92 -36.48
C HIS A 413 1.71 -4.54 -35.88
N THR A 414 0.81 -3.58 -36.11
CA THR A 414 0.72 -2.32 -35.37
C THR A 414 0.62 -2.65 -33.88
N LYS A 415 1.76 -2.63 -33.19
CA LYS A 415 1.83 -2.94 -31.76
C LYS A 415 1.23 -1.77 -31.01
N HIS A 416 -0.06 -1.88 -30.67
CA HIS A 416 -0.64 -1.01 -29.66
C HIS A 416 0.19 -1.15 -28.37
N PRO A 417 0.70 -0.04 -27.81
CA PRO A 417 1.50 -0.10 -26.59
C PRO A 417 0.74 -0.85 -25.50
N ARG A 418 1.42 -1.73 -24.78
CA ARG A 418 0.80 -2.61 -23.78
C ARG A 418 -0.05 -1.85 -22.74
N ASN A 419 0.34 -0.61 -22.43
CA ASN A 419 -0.34 0.27 -21.47
C ASN A 419 -1.28 1.30 -22.12
N SER A 420 -1.40 1.40 -23.44
CA SER A 420 -2.35 2.35 -24.06
C SER A 420 -3.80 1.92 -23.84
N LEU A 421 -4.75 2.86 -23.91
CA LEU A 421 -6.19 2.52 -23.92
C LEU A 421 -6.50 1.50 -25.02
N CYS A 422 -7.33 0.48 -24.73
CA CYS A 422 -7.68 -0.52 -25.75
C CYS A 422 -8.49 0.15 -26.87
N PRO A 423 -8.15 -0.09 -28.15
CA PRO A 423 -8.92 0.39 -29.30
C PRO A 423 -10.39 -0.09 -29.35
N CYS A 424 -10.82 -1.04 -28.51
CA CYS A 424 -12.22 -1.46 -28.45
C CYS A 424 -13.16 -0.44 -27.75
N GLY A 425 -12.62 0.66 -27.22
CA GLY A 425 -13.42 1.67 -26.53
C GLY A 425 -13.80 1.31 -25.09
N SER A 426 -13.27 0.20 -24.52
CA SER A 426 -13.57 -0.21 -23.14
C SER A 426 -13.01 0.72 -22.05
N GLY A 427 -12.15 1.68 -22.40
CA GLY A 427 -11.42 2.50 -21.43
C GLY A 427 -10.33 1.76 -20.63
N LYS A 428 -10.13 0.45 -20.84
CA LYS A 428 -9.11 -0.36 -20.14
C LYS A 428 -7.76 -0.31 -20.86
N LYS A 429 -6.63 -0.46 -20.13
CA LYS A 429 -5.29 -0.66 -20.74
C LYS A 429 -5.31 -1.90 -21.67
N TYR A 430 -4.71 -1.83 -22.86
CA TYR A 430 -4.74 -2.89 -23.90
C TYR A 430 -4.38 -4.27 -23.34
N LYS A 431 -3.38 -4.34 -22.45
CA LYS A 431 -2.95 -5.56 -21.74
C LYS A 431 -4.00 -6.24 -20.87
N LYS A 432 -4.97 -5.48 -20.36
CA LYS A 432 -6.03 -5.96 -19.47
C LYS A 432 -7.32 -6.30 -20.21
N CYS A 433 -7.46 -5.81 -21.44
CA CYS A 433 -8.63 -6.04 -22.28
C CYS A 433 -8.26 -6.95 -23.45
N CYS A 434 -8.06 -6.37 -24.63
CA CYS A 434 -8.03 -7.07 -25.91
C CYS A 434 -6.77 -7.92 -26.15
N MET A 435 -5.70 -7.68 -25.38
CA MET A 435 -4.47 -8.49 -25.42
C MET A 435 -4.64 -9.83 -24.71
N ARG A 436 -5.56 -9.93 -23.74
CA ARG A 436 -5.94 -11.19 -23.11
C ARG A 436 -7.03 -11.84 -23.96
N LYS A 437 -6.72 -12.25 -25.19
CA LYS A 437 -7.59 -13.24 -25.86
C LYS A 437 -7.57 -14.51 -25.00
N PRO A 438 -8.72 -15.12 -24.67
CA PRO A 438 -8.70 -16.46 -24.09
C PRO A 438 -7.95 -17.34 -25.08
N THR A 439 -6.99 -18.11 -24.60
CA THR A 439 -6.51 -19.27 -25.35
C THR A 439 -7.72 -20.15 -25.52
N LEU A 440 -8.35 -20.10 -26.70
CA LEU A 440 -9.31 -21.11 -27.10
C LEU A 440 -8.56 -22.44 -27.01
N LEU A 441 -8.91 -23.26 -26.03
CA LEU A 441 -8.56 -24.67 -26.01
C LEU A 441 -9.05 -25.24 -27.35
N GLN A 442 -8.11 -25.53 -28.25
CA GLN A 442 -8.29 -26.51 -29.31
C GLN A 442 -7.70 -27.83 -28.84
#